data_AF-A0A3D0I216-F1
#
_entry.id   AF-A0A3D0I216-F1
#
_cell.length_a   1.000
_cell.length_b   1.000
_cell.length_c   1.000
_cell.angle_alpha   90.00
_cell.angle_beta   90.00
_cell.angle_gamma   90.00
#
_symmetry.space_group_name_H-M   'P 1'
#
loop_
_entity.id
_entity.type
_entity.pdbx_description
1 polymer ?
#
loop_
_entity_poly.entity_id
_entity_poly.type
_entity_poly.pdbx_seq_one_letter_code
_entity_poly.pdbx_strand_id
1 'polypeptide(L)'
;MAAAASIKGTIFAVAVEAISKLLADGQISQEDLERRLLPGDLPWLEQQIFASGWYDIALYCRFQKALCDLTTDGGERGLLEMGARSAEKLIQASRYQQLDHLRHTELAKERDPQKRFQAFGRDLRRLLTLSSSVYNFSRWQIQVDPQHVDRYVLEISDAAAFPDVWLWTNQGFINRMAAEHGTPELWRWERPQRDVIVYRMTRAV
;
A
#
# COMPACT_ATOMS: atom_id res chain seq x y z
N MET A 1 23.06 14.60 7.02
CA MET A 1 21.96 13.99 7.81
C MET A 1 21.06 13.27 6.82
N ALA A 2 20.70 12.01 7.08
CA ALA A 2 19.70 11.33 6.24
C ALA A 2 18.38 12.12 6.32
N ALA A 3 17.69 12.27 5.19
CA ALA A 3 16.35 12.86 5.19
C ALA A 3 15.44 12.00 6.09
N ALA A 4 14.56 12.64 6.86
CA ALA A 4 13.57 11.91 7.64
C ALA A 4 12.73 11.03 6.71
N ALA A 5 12.41 9.81 7.15
CA ALA A 5 11.54 8.92 6.40
C ALA A 5 10.17 9.58 6.24
N SER A 6 9.71 9.72 4.99
CA SER A 6 8.54 10.52 4.67
C SER A 6 7.74 9.94 3.52
N ILE A 7 6.46 10.33 3.51
CA ILE A 7 5.48 10.00 2.47
C ILE A 7 5.08 11.28 1.72
N LYS A 8 4.73 11.11 0.44
CA LYS A 8 4.22 12.19 -0.40
C LYS A 8 2.87 12.71 0.09
N GLY A 9 2.69 14.02 0.03
CA GLY A 9 1.46 14.70 0.45
C GLY A 9 0.20 14.24 -0.24
N THR A 10 0.29 13.84 -1.51
CA THR A 10 -0.85 13.25 -2.24
C THR A 10 -1.43 12.03 -1.54
N ILE A 11 -0.60 11.21 -0.88
CA ILE A 11 -1.07 10.03 -0.15
C ILE A 11 -1.49 10.39 1.27
N PHE A 12 -0.78 11.32 1.93
CA PHE A 12 -1.17 11.75 3.27
C PHE A 12 -2.53 12.47 3.28
N ALA A 13 -2.78 13.33 2.30
CA ALA A 13 -4.05 14.04 2.15
C ALA A 13 -5.25 13.10 2.14
N VAL A 14 -5.15 11.95 1.46
CA VAL A 14 -6.23 10.94 1.42
C VAL A 14 -6.61 10.42 2.82
N ALA A 15 -5.62 10.23 3.71
CA ALA A 15 -5.88 9.77 5.07
C ALA A 15 -6.51 10.87 5.93
N VAL A 16 -6.01 12.11 5.81
CA VAL A 16 -6.55 13.29 6.51
C VAL A 16 -8.00 13.53 6.07
N GLU A 17 -8.26 13.61 4.76
CA GLU A 17 -9.59 13.81 4.18
C GLU A 17 -10.59 12.73 4.61
N ALA A 18 -10.16 11.47 4.67
CA ALA A 18 -11.02 10.38 5.12
C ALA A 18 -11.47 10.58 6.58
N ILE A 19 -10.55 10.96 7.47
CA ILE A 19 -10.89 11.24 8.87
C ILE A 19 -11.75 12.50 9.00
N SER A 20 -11.38 13.59 8.33
CA SER A 20 -12.15 14.84 8.36
C SER A 20 -13.58 14.62 7.86
N LYS A 21 -13.78 13.75 6.86
CA LYS A 21 -15.11 13.37 6.39
C LYS A 21 -15.91 12.63 7.44
N LEU A 22 -15.34 11.62 8.11
CA LEU A 22 -16.03 10.89 9.19
C LEU A 22 -16.46 11.84 10.31
N LEU A 23 -15.61 12.80 10.66
CA LEU A 23 -15.90 13.81 11.67
C LEU A 23 -17.03 14.75 11.23
N ALA A 24 -16.97 15.26 10.00
CA ALA A 24 -17.98 16.15 9.44
C ALA A 24 -19.35 15.46 9.28
N ASP A 25 -19.36 14.17 8.93
CA ASP A 25 -20.56 13.35 8.80
C ASP A 25 -21.13 12.91 10.18
N GLY A 26 -20.48 13.29 11.30
CA GLY A 26 -20.88 12.92 12.66
C GLY A 26 -20.74 11.43 12.97
N GLN A 27 -19.98 10.69 12.17
CA GLN A 27 -19.74 9.25 12.37
C GLN A 27 -18.72 8.99 13.48
N ILE A 28 -17.87 9.96 13.77
CA ILE A 28 -16.89 9.94 14.86
C ILE A 28 -16.94 11.28 15.59
N SER A 29 -16.58 11.28 16.87
CA SER A 29 -16.46 12.50 17.67
C SER A 29 -15.01 13.00 17.73
N GLN A 30 -14.83 14.25 18.17
CA GLN A 30 -13.49 14.75 18.49
C GLN A 30 -12.81 13.92 19.60
N GLU A 31 -13.58 13.46 20.59
CA GLU A 31 -13.08 12.59 21.66
C GLU A 31 -12.56 11.25 21.11
N ASP A 32 -13.20 10.70 20.07
CA ASP A 32 -12.71 9.49 19.41
C ASP A 32 -11.34 9.67 18.76
N LEU A 33 -11.07 10.86 18.23
CA LEU A 33 -9.78 11.23 17.63
C LEU A 33 -8.72 11.46 18.69
N GLU A 34 -9.04 12.18 19.76
CA GLU A 34 -8.14 12.44 20.89
C GLU A 34 -7.68 11.15 21.59
N ARG A 35 -8.50 10.09 21.58
CA ARG A 35 -8.13 8.76 22.11
C ARG A 35 -7.15 7.99 21.21
N ARG A 36 -7.04 8.34 19.93
CA ARG A 36 -6.30 7.56 18.91
C ARG A 36 -5.09 8.29 18.32
N LEU A 37 -5.14 9.62 18.30
CA LEU A 37 -4.11 10.50 17.77
C LEU A 37 -3.40 11.24 18.89
N LEU A 38 -2.14 11.63 18.67
CA LEU A 38 -1.43 12.48 19.61
C LEU A 38 -1.95 13.92 19.54
N PRO A 39 -1.83 14.73 20.60
CA PRO A 39 -2.25 16.13 20.56
C PRO A 39 -1.63 16.94 19.40
N GLY A 40 -0.38 16.64 19.03
CA GLY A 40 0.32 17.27 17.90
C GLY A 40 -0.14 16.78 16.52
N ASP A 41 -0.93 15.71 16.44
CA ASP A 41 -1.46 15.15 15.20
C ASP A 41 -2.76 15.84 14.78
N LEU A 42 -3.58 16.26 15.75
CA LEU A 42 -4.91 16.84 15.51
C LEU A 42 -4.90 18.08 14.62
N PRO A 43 -3.95 19.04 14.76
CA PRO A 43 -3.90 20.22 13.89
C PRO A 43 -3.78 19.89 12.39
N TRP A 44 -3.29 18.69 12.02
CA TRP A 44 -3.21 18.28 10.62
C TRP A 44 -4.58 18.05 9.96
N LEU A 45 -5.66 17.92 10.74
CA LEU A 45 -7.03 17.80 10.22
C LEU A 45 -7.58 19.14 9.70
N GLU A 46 -7.02 20.25 10.17
CA GLU A 46 -7.42 21.62 9.80
C GLU A 46 -6.44 22.26 8.81
N GLN A 47 -5.22 21.72 8.72
CA GLN A 47 -4.18 22.24 7.85
C GLN A 47 -4.34 21.79 6.40
N GLN A 48 -3.97 22.67 5.47
CA GLN A 48 -3.87 22.31 4.06
C GLN A 48 -2.66 21.38 3.83
N ILE A 49 -2.93 20.18 3.30
CA ILE A 49 -1.89 19.25 2.88
C ILE A 49 -1.47 19.57 1.44
N PHE A 50 -0.24 20.07 1.27
CA PHE A 50 0.35 20.27 -0.04
C PHE A 50 0.76 18.94 -0.68
N ALA A 51 0.21 18.65 -1.87
CA ALA A 51 0.46 17.42 -2.64
C ALA A 51 1.96 17.15 -2.91
N SER A 52 2.74 18.20 -3.18
CA SER A 52 4.18 18.10 -3.45
C SER A 52 5.03 17.93 -2.18
N GLY A 53 4.47 18.16 -1.00
CA GLY A 53 5.16 18.08 0.28
C GLY A 53 5.55 16.65 0.67
N TRP A 54 6.48 16.56 1.62
CA TRP A 54 6.92 15.32 2.27
C TRP A 54 6.55 15.39 3.74
N TYR A 55 5.88 14.36 4.24
CA TYR A 55 5.31 14.32 5.59
C TYR A 55 5.85 13.12 6.34
N ASP A 56 6.05 13.26 7.65
CA ASP A 56 6.58 12.21 8.50
C ASP A 56 5.77 10.91 8.35
N ILE A 57 6.48 9.83 8.06
CA ILE A 57 5.89 8.49 7.96
C ILE A 57 5.17 8.09 9.24
N ALA A 58 5.72 8.42 10.41
CA ALA A 58 5.15 8.03 11.69
C ALA A 58 3.81 8.72 11.96
N LEU A 59 3.68 9.99 11.53
CA LEU A 59 2.42 10.72 11.55
C LEU A 59 1.37 10.03 10.68
N TYR A 60 1.72 9.74 9.42
CA TYR A 60 0.81 9.03 8.52
C TYR A 60 0.34 7.68 9.10
N CYS A 61 1.21 6.94 9.78
CA CYS A 61 0.85 5.67 10.41
C CYS A 61 -0.21 5.82 11.50
N ARG A 62 -0.10 6.86 12.32
CA ARG A 62 -1.10 7.13 13.36
C ARG A 62 -2.46 7.45 12.74
N PHE A 63 -2.48 8.23 11.65
CA PHE A 63 -3.68 8.49 10.87
C PHE A 63 -4.28 7.21 10.25
N GLN A 64 -3.46 6.37 9.60
CA GLN A 64 -3.92 5.10 9.04
C GLN A 64 -4.48 4.17 10.11
N LYS A 65 -3.78 4.05 11.23
CA LYS A 65 -4.24 3.22 12.35
C LYS A 65 -5.54 3.74 12.94
N ALA A 66 -5.65 5.06 13.17
CA ALA A 66 -6.88 5.66 13.64
C ALA A 66 -8.04 5.39 12.66
N LEU A 67 -7.81 5.57 11.35
CA LEU A 67 -8.82 5.28 10.33
C LEU A 67 -9.24 3.80 10.33
N CYS A 68 -8.31 2.87 10.52
CA CYS A 68 -8.60 1.44 10.67
C CYS A 68 -9.51 1.20 11.88
N ASP A 69 -9.11 1.70 13.04
CA ASP A 69 -9.80 1.50 14.32
C ASP A 69 -11.18 2.20 14.36
N LEU A 70 -11.47 3.12 13.43
CA LEU A 70 -12.74 3.85 13.32
C LEU A 70 -13.67 3.29 12.24
N THR A 71 -13.15 2.61 11.22
CA THR A 71 -13.93 2.18 10.04
C THR A 71 -14.01 0.68 9.85
N THR A 72 -13.38 -0.08 10.73
CA THR A 72 -13.36 -1.54 10.73
C THR A 72 -13.40 -2.05 12.17
N ASP A 73 -13.51 -3.36 12.34
CA ASP A 73 -13.33 -4.01 13.65
C ASP A 73 -11.87 -3.92 14.18
N GLY A 74 -11.00 -3.23 13.45
CA GLY A 74 -9.59 -3.05 13.77
C GLY A 74 -8.74 -4.26 13.39
N GLY A 75 -7.51 -4.28 13.95
CA GLY A 75 -6.57 -5.38 13.80
C GLY A 75 -6.06 -5.60 12.37
N GLU A 76 -5.43 -6.75 12.15
CA GLU A 76 -4.75 -7.09 10.89
C GLU A 76 -5.73 -7.20 9.71
N ARG A 77 -6.92 -7.76 9.98
CA ARG A 77 -7.97 -7.91 8.97
C ARG A 77 -8.47 -6.55 8.48
N GLY A 78 -8.75 -5.62 9.38
CA GLY A 78 -9.16 -4.27 9.01
C GLY A 78 -8.13 -3.57 8.12
N LEU A 79 -6.84 -3.74 8.42
CA LEU A 79 -5.73 -3.19 7.63
C LEU A 79 -5.65 -3.82 6.23
N LEU A 80 -5.79 -5.15 6.12
CA LEU A 80 -5.88 -5.84 4.83
C LEU A 80 -7.03 -5.30 3.99
N GLU A 81 -8.21 -5.14 4.59
CA GLU A 81 -9.41 -4.61 3.91
C GLU A 81 -9.25 -3.15 3.50
N MET A 82 -8.58 -2.32 4.31
CA MET A 82 -8.22 -0.95 3.93
C MET A 82 -7.29 -0.93 2.72
N GLY A 83 -6.25 -1.76 2.72
CA GLY A 83 -5.34 -1.93 1.59
C GLY A 83 -6.06 -2.30 0.30
N ALA A 84 -6.94 -3.30 0.39
CA ALA A 84 -7.77 -3.75 -0.72
C ALA A 84 -8.70 -2.64 -1.22
N ARG A 85 -9.35 -1.86 -0.33
CA ARG A 85 -10.17 -0.72 -0.71
C ARG A 85 -9.37 0.38 -1.41
N SER A 86 -8.13 0.63 -0.98
CA SER A 86 -7.24 1.59 -1.64
C SER A 86 -6.86 1.13 -3.06
N ALA A 87 -6.56 -0.16 -3.25
CA ALA A 87 -6.33 -0.73 -4.58
C ALA A 87 -7.58 -0.64 -5.45
N GLU A 88 -8.77 -0.94 -4.91
CA GLU A 88 -10.04 -0.81 -5.62
C GLU A 88 -10.30 0.63 -6.07
N LYS A 89 -10.11 1.61 -5.16
CA LYS A 89 -10.21 3.03 -5.51
C LYS A 89 -9.21 3.41 -6.59
N LEU A 90 -7.98 2.90 -6.53
CA LEU A 90 -6.99 3.14 -7.57
C LEU A 90 -7.46 2.53 -8.89
N ILE A 91 -7.96 1.30 -8.92
CA ILE A 91 -8.50 0.63 -10.11
C ILE A 91 -9.68 1.40 -10.72
N GLN A 92 -10.57 1.93 -9.88
CA GLN A 92 -11.75 2.69 -10.28
C GLN A 92 -11.41 4.11 -10.76
N ALA A 93 -10.54 4.80 -10.02
CA ALA A 93 -9.97 6.09 -10.42
C ALA A 93 -9.07 5.92 -11.66
N SER A 94 -8.50 4.73 -11.84
CA SER A 94 -7.71 4.36 -13.00
C SER A 94 -8.54 3.99 -14.22
N ARG A 95 -9.34 4.96 -14.66
CA ARG A 95 -9.21 5.47 -16.03
C ARG A 95 -7.86 6.21 -16.21
N TYR A 96 -6.80 5.68 -15.61
CA TYR A 96 -5.41 6.13 -15.70
C TYR A 96 -4.85 5.32 -16.86
N GLN A 97 -4.48 5.99 -17.94
CA GLN A 97 -3.92 5.36 -19.14
C GLN A 97 -2.72 4.44 -18.86
N GLN A 98 -2.05 4.58 -17.70
CA GLN A 98 -0.92 3.74 -17.27
C GLN A 98 -1.31 2.40 -16.62
N LEU A 99 -2.58 2.23 -16.20
CA LEU A 99 -3.12 0.97 -15.66
C LEU A 99 -4.13 0.32 -16.60
N ASP A 100 -4.53 0.97 -17.70
CA ASP A 100 -5.30 0.34 -18.79
C ASP A 100 -4.58 -0.91 -19.35
N HIS A 101 -3.25 -0.97 -19.26
CA HIS A 101 -2.46 -2.14 -19.63
C HIS A 101 -2.71 -3.34 -18.71
N LEU A 102 -3.09 -3.11 -17.45
CA LEU A 102 -3.46 -4.18 -16.52
C LEU A 102 -4.82 -4.78 -16.89
N ARG A 103 -5.75 -3.96 -17.41
CA ARG A 103 -7.06 -4.42 -17.94
C ARG A 103 -6.94 -5.08 -19.31
N HIS A 104 -5.97 -4.65 -20.12
CA HIS A 104 -5.55 -5.32 -21.35
C HIS A 104 -4.37 -6.26 -21.12
N THR A 105 -4.37 -6.96 -19.98
CA THR A 105 -3.25 -7.83 -19.66
C THR A 105 -3.10 -8.91 -20.73
N GLU A 106 -1.92 -8.95 -21.35
CA GLU A 106 -1.48 -10.11 -22.13
C GLU A 106 -1.67 -11.40 -21.32
N LEU A 107 -1.53 -11.34 -20.00
CA LEU A 107 -1.79 -12.43 -19.04
C LEU A 107 -3.17 -13.10 -19.21
N ALA A 108 -4.24 -12.33 -19.41
CA ALA A 108 -5.60 -12.87 -19.53
C ALA A 108 -5.82 -13.58 -20.88
N LYS A 109 -5.00 -13.25 -21.88
CA LYS A 109 -5.07 -13.82 -23.23
C LYS A 109 -4.07 -14.96 -23.45
N GLU A 110 -3.02 -15.03 -22.63
CA GLU A 110 -1.94 -15.97 -22.81
C GLU A 110 -2.21 -17.30 -22.09
N ARG A 111 -2.26 -18.39 -22.86
CA ARG A 111 -2.46 -19.75 -22.33
C ARG A 111 -1.16 -20.44 -21.92
N ASP A 112 -0.03 -19.93 -22.40
CA ASP A 112 1.29 -20.43 -22.06
C ASP A 112 1.70 -19.97 -20.65
N PRO A 113 1.91 -20.89 -19.69
CA PRO A 113 2.30 -20.56 -18.33
C PRO A 113 3.59 -19.72 -18.25
N GLN A 114 4.57 -19.96 -19.12
CA GLN A 114 5.84 -19.26 -19.08
C GLN A 114 5.68 -17.80 -19.52
N LYS A 115 4.86 -17.55 -20.53
CA LYS A 115 4.57 -16.19 -20.98
C LYS A 115 3.65 -15.45 -20.01
N ARG A 116 2.70 -16.13 -19.35
CA ARG A 116 1.94 -15.57 -18.22
C ARG A 116 2.88 -15.08 -17.12
N PHE A 117 3.79 -15.94 -16.68
CA PHE A 117 4.80 -15.60 -15.67
C PHE A 117 5.62 -14.36 -16.06
N GLN A 118 6.09 -14.28 -17.31
CA GLN A 118 6.84 -13.14 -17.80
C GLN A 118 6.00 -11.85 -17.89
N ALA A 119 4.75 -11.94 -18.34
CA ALA A 119 3.84 -10.81 -18.42
C ALA A 119 3.55 -10.23 -17.03
N PHE A 120 3.22 -11.11 -16.06
CA PHE A 120 3.02 -10.72 -14.68
C PHE A 120 4.23 -9.98 -14.09
N GLY A 121 5.44 -10.50 -14.33
CA GLY A 121 6.67 -9.85 -13.87
C GLY A 121 6.94 -8.48 -14.51
N ARG A 122 6.50 -8.24 -15.74
CA ARG A 122 6.59 -6.89 -16.36
C ARG A 122 5.67 -5.91 -15.66
N ASP A 123 4.44 -6.33 -15.37
CA ASP A 123 3.43 -5.49 -14.73
C ASP A 123 3.83 -5.13 -13.29
N LEU A 124 4.35 -6.09 -12.52
CA LEU A 124 4.84 -5.84 -11.18
C LEU A 124 6.01 -4.84 -11.15
N ARG A 125 6.97 -4.96 -12.08
CA ARG A 125 8.09 -4.00 -12.17
C ARG A 125 7.60 -2.59 -12.46
N ARG A 126 6.57 -2.44 -13.30
CA ARG A 126 5.95 -1.13 -13.59
C ARG A 126 5.24 -0.56 -12.37
N LEU A 127 4.48 -1.38 -11.64
CA LEU A 127 3.84 -0.93 -10.40
C LEU A 127 4.85 -0.47 -9.36
N LEU A 128 5.98 -1.17 -9.25
CA LEU A 128 7.04 -0.84 -8.31
C LEU A 128 7.73 0.51 -8.58
N THR A 129 7.74 1.02 -9.82
CA THR A 129 8.36 2.33 -10.11
C THR A 129 7.61 3.49 -9.44
N LEU A 130 6.36 3.27 -9.02
CA LEU A 130 5.58 4.27 -8.29
C LEU A 130 6.07 4.44 -6.85
N SER A 131 6.70 3.41 -6.25
CA SER A 131 7.13 3.47 -4.84
C SER A 131 8.05 4.65 -4.55
N SER A 132 9.02 4.94 -5.43
CA SER A 132 9.97 6.05 -5.27
C SER A 132 9.36 7.44 -5.47
N SER A 133 8.17 7.54 -6.08
CA SER A 133 7.45 8.83 -6.18
C SER A 133 6.60 9.11 -4.94
N VAL A 134 6.31 8.08 -4.16
CA VAL A 134 5.47 8.13 -2.96
C VAL A 134 6.30 8.17 -1.67
N TYR A 135 7.45 7.49 -1.64
CA TYR A 135 8.32 7.38 -0.47
C TYR A 135 9.71 7.92 -0.78
N ASN A 136 10.34 8.58 0.21
CA ASN A 136 11.74 9.02 0.12
C ASN A 136 12.73 8.08 0.83
N PHE A 137 12.23 6.91 1.27
CA PHE A 137 12.98 5.89 2.00
C PHE A 137 12.61 4.51 1.46
N SER A 138 13.37 3.49 1.84
CA SER A 138 13.30 2.12 1.34
C SER A 138 13.62 1.94 -0.15
N ARG A 139 14.00 0.72 -0.53
CA ARG A 139 14.23 0.34 -1.93
C ARG A 139 13.43 -0.91 -2.23
N TRP A 140 12.64 -0.83 -3.29
CA TRP A 140 11.72 -1.90 -3.68
C TRP A 140 12.27 -2.60 -4.92
N GLN A 141 12.36 -3.93 -4.85
CA GLN A 141 12.84 -4.75 -5.94
C GLN A 141 11.93 -5.95 -6.13
N ILE A 142 11.89 -6.47 -7.36
CA ILE A 142 11.24 -7.73 -7.66
C ILE A 142 12.18 -8.64 -8.43
N GLN A 143 12.22 -9.89 -7.97
CA GLN A 143 13.06 -10.94 -8.51
C GLN A 143 12.27 -12.25 -8.60
N VAL A 144 12.76 -13.17 -9.43
CA VAL A 144 12.25 -14.55 -9.43
C VAL A 144 12.57 -15.17 -8.08
N ASP A 145 11.63 -15.95 -7.52
CA ASP A 145 11.87 -16.63 -6.25
C ASP A 145 12.97 -17.69 -6.44
N PRO A 146 14.10 -17.61 -5.74
CA PRO A 146 15.17 -18.61 -5.86
C PRO A 146 14.71 -20.01 -5.44
N GLN A 147 13.65 -20.13 -4.64
CA GLN A 147 13.08 -21.41 -4.21
C GLN A 147 12.00 -21.93 -5.18
N HIS A 148 11.43 -21.05 -6.02
CA HIS A 148 10.32 -21.36 -6.92
C HIS A 148 10.43 -20.57 -8.22
N VAL A 149 10.95 -21.21 -9.27
CA VAL A 149 11.27 -20.56 -10.56
C VAL A 149 10.06 -19.97 -11.31
N ASP A 150 8.84 -20.33 -10.89
CA ASP A 150 7.55 -19.89 -11.42
C ASP A 150 6.87 -18.83 -10.52
N ARG A 151 7.61 -18.27 -9.56
CA ARG A 151 7.13 -17.27 -8.61
C ARG A 151 8.04 -16.06 -8.57
N TYR A 152 7.50 -14.97 -8.03
CA TYR A 152 8.24 -13.76 -7.74
C TYR A 152 8.30 -13.51 -6.23
N VAL A 153 9.36 -12.79 -5.86
CA VAL A 153 9.56 -12.21 -4.55
C VAL A 153 9.71 -10.71 -4.73
N LEU A 154 8.93 -9.95 -3.98
CA LEU A 154 9.10 -8.52 -3.83
C LEU A 154 9.86 -8.26 -2.53
N GLU A 155 11.01 -7.62 -2.63
CA GLU A 155 11.87 -7.27 -1.49
C GLU A 155 11.84 -5.76 -1.28
N ILE A 156 11.73 -5.35 -0.02
CA ILE A 156 11.88 -3.98 0.42
C ILE A 156 13.08 -3.93 1.37
N SER A 157 14.18 -3.33 0.90
CA SER A 157 15.40 -3.04 1.69
C SER A 157 15.42 -1.58 2.16
N ASP A 158 16.37 -1.20 3.01
CA ASP A 158 16.39 0.12 3.68
C ASP A 158 15.05 0.42 4.41
N ALA A 159 14.42 -0.65 4.93
CA ALA A 159 13.06 -0.67 5.47
C ALA A 159 13.00 -0.55 7.00
N ALA A 160 14.08 -0.13 7.67
CA ALA A 160 14.10 0.01 9.12
C ALA A 160 13.05 1.01 9.67
N ALA A 161 12.69 2.02 8.88
CA ALA A 161 11.63 2.99 9.19
C ALA A 161 10.24 2.56 8.67
N PHE A 162 10.16 1.39 8.01
CA PHE A 162 8.94 0.90 7.40
C PHE A 162 7.98 0.39 8.48
N PRO A 163 6.80 0.98 8.64
CA PRO A 163 5.87 0.66 9.73
C PRO A 163 5.19 -0.69 9.57
N ASP A 164 5.02 -1.45 10.66
CA ASP A 164 4.38 -2.77 10.58
C ASP A 164 2.89 -2.70 10.22
N VAL A 165 2.19 -1.65 10.65
CA VAL A 165 0.79 -1.39 10.26
C VAL A 165 0.62 -1.34 8.74
N TRP A 166 1.65 -0.91 8.01
CA TRP A 166 1.63 -0.87 6.55
C TRP A 166 1.87 -2.21 5.89
N LEU A 167 2.49 -3.16 6.57
CA LEU A 167 2.74 -4.47 5.97
C LEU A 167 1.43 -5.14 5.59
N TRP A 168 0.45 -5.03 6.50
CA TRP A 168 -0.91 -5.50 6.31
C TRP A 168 -1.66 -4.73 5.23
N THR A 169 -1.63 -3.39 5.25
CA THR A 169 -2.31 -2.61 4.21
C THR A 169 -1.69 -2.84 2.84
N ASN A 170 -0.36 -2.92 2.72
CA ASN A 170 0.30 -3.25 1.47
C ASN A 170 -0.03 -4.67 1.01
N GLN A 171 -0.08 -5.66 1.91
CA GLN A 171 -0.50 -7.02 1.54
C GLN A 171 -1.93 -7.02 0.98
N GLY A 172 -2.86 -6.29 1.61
CA GLY A 172 -4.23 -6.16 1.14
C GLY A 172 -4.29 -5.50 -0.25
N PHE A 173 -3.51 -4.44 -0.42
CA PHE A 173 -3.39 -3.70 -1.68
C PHE A 173 -2.88 -4.60 -2.82
N ILE A 174 -1.72 -5.23 -2.66
CA ILE A 174 -1.11 -6.05 -3.73
C ILE A 174 -1.95 -7.30 -4.03
N ASN A 175 -2.64 -7.87 -3.04
CA ASN A 175 -3.52 -9.01 -3.25
C ASN A 175 -4.80 -8.63 -3.99
N ARG A 176 -5.35 -7.43 -3.74
CA ARG A 176 -6.47 -6.92 -4.54
C ARG A 176 -6.05 -6.64 -5.97
N MET A 177 -4.85 -6.09 -6.19
CA MET A 177 -4.28 -5.93 -7.54
C MET A 177 -4.08 -7.28 -8.24
N ALA A 178 -3.57 -8.29 -7.55
CA ALA A 178 -3.42 -9.65 -8.08
C ALA A 178 -4.78 -10.28 -8.46
N ALA A 179 -5.86 -9.94 -7.76
CA ALA A 179 -7.19 -10.41 -8.10
C ALA A 179 -7.68 -9.89 -9.48
N GLU A 180 -7.21 -8.75 -9.98
CA GLU A 180 -7.48 -8.29 -11.36
C GLU A 180 -6.86 -9.24 -12.41
N HIS A 181 -5.88 -10.04 -12.00
CA HIS A 181 -5.23 -11.07 -12.81
C HIS A 181 -5.82 -12.47 -12.56
N GLY A 182 -6.95 -12.57 -11.85
CA GLY A 182 -7.58 -13.84 -11.49
C GLY A 182 -6.85 -14.62 -10.38
N THR A 183 -5.95 -13.97 -9.65
CA THR A 183 -5.10 -14.61 -8.62
C THR A 183 -5.21 -13.91 -7.25
N PRO A 184 -6.38 -13.94 -6.59
CA PRO A 184 -6.55 -13.30 -5.28
C PRO A 184 -5.69 -13.97 -4.21
N GLU A 185 -5.29 -13.24 -3.16
CA GLU A 185 -4.48 -13.78 -2.05
C GLU A 185 -3.18 -14.46 -2.49
N LEU A 186 -2.50 -13.88 -3.48
CA LEU A 186 -1.27 -14.41 -4.03
C LEU A 186 -0.07 -14.19 -3.11
N TRP A 187 -0.05 -13.10 -2.34
CA TRP A 187 1.11 -12.62 -1.61
C TRP A 187 0.96 -12.74 -0.09
N ARG A 188 2.06 -13.09 0.57
CA ARG A 188 2.25 -13.04 2.02
C ARG A 188 3.55 -12.33 2.36
N TRP A 189 3.55 -11.51 3.40
CA TRP A 189 4.76 -10.82 3.85
C TRP A 189 5.44 -11.53 5.01
N GLU A 190 6.75 -11.36 5.10
CA GLU A 190 7.59 -11.68 6.24
C GLU A 190 8.62 -10.57 6.45
N ARG A 191 9.10 -10.39 7.69
CA ARG A 191 10.17 -9.44 8.03
C ARG A 191 11.35 -10.22 8.60
N PRO A 192 12.22 -10.81 7.76
CA PRO A 192 13.34 -11.62 8.23
C PRO A 192 14.35 -10.81 9.04
N GLN A 193 14.48 -9.50 8.75
CA GLN A 193 15.35 -8.58 9.46
C GLN A 193 14.67 -7.22 9.60
N ARG A 194 15.10 -6.41 10.58
CA ARG A 194 14.53 -5.07 10.79
C ARG A 194 14.51 -4.23 9.50
N ASP A 195 15.56 -4.34 8.69
CA ASP A 195 15.77 -3.54 7.49
C ASP A 195 15.24 -4.18 6.19
N VAL A 196 14.68 -5.40 6.28
CA VAL A 196 14.27 -6.18 5.11
C VAL A 196 12.86 -6.71 5.30
N ILE A 197 11.99 -6.39 4.36
CA ILE A 197 10.64 -6.96 4.25
C ILE A 197 10.59 -7.74 2.94
N VAL A 198 9.96 -8.90 2.98
CA VAL A 198 9.81 -9.77 1.82
C VAL A 198 8.34 -10.11 1.65
N TYR A 199 7.80 -9.88 0.45
CA TYR A 199 6.50 -10.39 0.02
C TYR A 199 6.73 -11.54 -0.96
N ARG A 200 6.27 -12.73 -0.58
CA ARG A 200 6.42 -13.95 -1.38
C ARG A 200 5.08 -14.36 -1.99
N MET A 201 5.12 -14.78 -3.25
CA MET A 201 3.99 -15.48 -3.85
C MET A 201 3.82 -16.85 -3.20
N THR A 202 2.58 -17.17 -2.83
CA THR A 202 2.21 -18.47 -2.24
C THR A 202 2.02 -19.57 -3.28
N ARG A 203 1.85 -19.19 -4.54
CA ARG A 203 1.63 -20.08 -5.69
C ARG A 203 2.03 -19.39 -7.00
N ALA A 204 2.15 -20.15 -8.08
CA ALA A 204 2.37 -19.62 -9.43
C ALA A 204 1.13 -18.88 -9.96
N VAL A 205 1.34 -18.00 -10.94
CA VAL A 205 0.27 -17.26 -11.63
C VAL A 205 -0.37 -18.03 -12.77
#